data_AF-A0ABC8V1W2-F1
#
_entry.id   AF-A0ABC8V1W2-F1
#
_cell.length_a   1.000
_cell.length_b   1.000
_cell.length_c   1.000
_cell.angle_alpha   90.00
_cell.angle_beta   90.00
_cell.angle_gamma   90.00
#
_symmetry.space_group_name_H-M   'P 1'
#
loop_
_entity.id
_entity.type
_entity.pdbx_description
1 polymer ?
#
loop_
_entity_poly.entity_id
_entity_poly.type
_entity_poly.pdbx_seq_one_letter_code
_entity_poly.pdbx_strand_id
1 'polypeptide(L)'
;VIEIVFVVVIVVLLSGKNVDGQKDQSSDNFEYSAISCRTHGASLTDFGGVGDGTTLNTKAFKAAIDHLSQFASDGGSQLYVPPGKWLTGSFNLISHFTLFLHKDAVLLASQVLILSFIKLLCRTLGLLQYMYSFT
;
A
#
# COMPACT_ATOMS: atom_id res chain seq x y z
N VAL A 1 14.66 -7.15 -50.76
CA VAL A 1 13.36 -6.44 -50.74
C VAL A 1 12.41 -7.05 -49.71
N ILE A 2 12.14 -8.36 -49.78
CA ILE A 2 11.26 -9.09 -48.82
C ILE A 2 11.73 -8.95 -47.36
N GLU A 3 13.03 -9.07 -47.09
CA GLU A 3 13.59 -8.89 -45.74
C GLU A 3 13.32 -7.50 -45.14
N ILE A 4 13.42 -6.44 -45.95
CA ILE A 4 13.20 -5.05 -45.51
C ILE A 4 11.72 -4.83 -45.18
N VAL A 5 10.82 -5.44 -45.96
CA VAL A 5 9.37 -5.39 -45.70
C VAL A 5 9.04 -6.06 -44.36
N PHE A 6 9.68 -7.19 -44.05
CA PHE A 6 9.45 -7.91 -42.79
C PHE A 6 9.88 -7.09 -41.56
N VAL A 7 11.03 -6.42 -41.64
CA VAL A 7 11.53 -5.55 -40.56
C VAL A 7 10.61 -4.36 -40.34
N VAL A 8 10.11 -3.72 -41.40
CA VAL A 8 9.18 -2.58 -41.29
C VAL A 8 7.85 -3.02 -40.65
N VAL A 9 7.32 -4.19 -41.03
CA VAL A 9 6.10 -4.73 -40.42
C VAL A 9 6.30 -5.02 -38.93
N ILE A 10 7.43 -5.61 -38.53
CA ILE A 10 7.75 -5.88 -37.12
C ILE A 10 7.85 -4.58 -36.32
N VAL A 11 8.52 -3.55 -36.84
CA VAL A 11 8.67 -2.25 -36.16
C VAL A 11 7.32 -1.56 -35.95
N VAL A 12 6.42 -1.64 -36.93
CA VAL A 12 5.06 -1.09 -36.83
C VAL A 12 4.23 -1.87 -35.80
N LEU A 13 4.34 -3.20 -35.77
CA LEU A 13 3.62 -4.03 -34.79
C LEU A 13 4.12 -3.81 -33.35
N LEU A 14 5.43 -3.58 -33.16
CA LEU A 14 6.00 -3.29 -31.84
C LEU A 14 5.68 -1.87 -31.35
N SER A 15 5.47 -0.92 -32.26
CA SER A 15 5.13 0.47 -31.92
C SER A 15 3.64 0.68 -31.65
N GLY A 16 2.78 -0.32 -31.92
CA GLY A 16 1.31 -0.21 -31.84
C GLY A 16 0.68 -0.38 -30.46
N LYS A 17 1.44 -0.39 -29.36
CA LYS A 17 0.87 -0.42 -28.00
C LYS A 17 0.67 1.01 -27.49
N ASN A 18 -0.33 1.68 -28.04
CA ASN A 18 -0.92 2.87 -27.41
C ASN A 18 -1.62 2.40 -26.13
N VAL A 19 -1.12 2.85 -24.99
CA VAL A 19 -1.82 2.71 -23.72
C VAL A 19 -2.65 3.97 -23.54
N ASP A 20 -3.91 3.91 -23.95
CA ASP A 20 -4.92 4.88 -23.55
C ASP A 20 -5.75 4.29 -22.41
N GLY A 21 -5.80 5.03 -21.30
CA GLY A 21 -6.72 4.81 -20.18
C GLY A 21 -6.21 5.52 -18.92
N GLN A 22 -6.95 6.34 -18.20
CA GLN A 22 -8.30 6.88 -18.36
C GLN A 22 -8.44 8.10 -17.44
N LYS A 23 -9.17 9.10 -17.94
CA LYS A 23 -9.73 10.33 -17.38
C LYS A 23 -10.06 10.40 -15.88
N ASP A 24 -9.78 11.59 -15.34
CA ASP A 24 -10.32 12.32 -14.18
C ASP A 24 -11.61 11.82 -13.51
N GLN A 25 -11.59 11.80 -12.17
CA GLN A 25 -12.71 12.27 -11.34
C GLN A 25 -12.20 13.12 -10.17
N SER A 26 -12.43 14.42 -10.31
CA SER A 26 -12.41 15.44 -9.27
C SER A 26 -13.41 15.12 -8.14
N SER A 27 -12.96 15.12 -6.88
CA SER A 27 -13.79 15.39 -5.70
C SER A 27 -12.87 15.75 -4.52
N ASP A 28 -12.92 17.02 -4.15
CA ASP A 28 -12.28 17.71 -3.03
C ASP A 28 -10.74 17.76 -2.98
N ASN A 29 -10.21 18.85 -3.52
CA ASN A 29 -8.85 19.36 -3.28
C ASN A 29 -8.59 19.49 -1.77
N PHE A 30 -7.86 18.54 -1.21
CA PHE A 30 -6.97 18.80 -0.08
C PHE A 30 -5.53 18.69 -0.58
N GLU A 31 -5.14 19.71 -1.36
CA GLU A 31 -3.76 19.89 -1.81
C GLU A 31 -2.91 20.30 -0.60
N TYR A 32 -2.34 19.31 0.09
CA TYR A 32 -1.29 19.52 1.07
C TYR A 32 0.03 19.68 0.31
N SER A 33 0.40 20.92 -0.02
CA SER A 33 1.57 21.26 -0.84
C SER A 33 2.94 20.82 -0.30
N ALA A 34 3.01 20.16 0.87
CA ALA A 34 4.26 19.64 1.42
C ALA A 34 4.60 18.18 0.99
N ILE A 35 3.79 17.54 0.14
CA ILE A 35 4.04 16.16 -0.37
C ILE A 35 4.83 16.13 -1.70
N SER A 36 5.13 17.29 -2.30
CA SER A 36 5.68 17.43 -3.66
C SER A 36 7.11 16.91 -3.91
N CYS A 37 7.60 15.88 -3.22
CA CYS A 37 8.96 15.35 -3.48
C CYS A 37 9.03 13.85 -3.75
N ARG A 38 7.96 13.07 -3.57
CA ARG A 38 7.97 11.63 -3.93
C ARG A 38 7.35 11.47 -5.30
N THR A 39 8.15 11.08 -6.29
CA THR A 39 7.69 10.82 -7.67
C THR A 39 6.66 9.70 -7.74
N HIS A 40 6.67 8.78 -6.78
CA HIS A 40 5.85 7.57 -6.79
C HIS A 40 4.87 7.54 -5.62
N GLY A 41 3.57 7.45 -5.93
CA GLY A 41 2.50 7.36 -4.94
C GLY A 41 1.38 6.43 -5.39
N ALA A 42 0.64 5.87 -4.44
CA ALA A 42 -0.58 5.10 -4.71
C ALA A 42 -1.57 5.20 -3.54
N SER A 43 -2.86 4.96 -3.79
CA SER A 43 -3.89 4.92 -2.76
C SER A 43 -4.11 3.50 -2.24
N LEU A 44 -4.41 3.34 -0.96
CA LEU A 44 -4.73 2.04 -0.36
C LEU A 44 -5.96 1.37 -1.00
N THR A 45 -6.90 2.18 -1.51
CA THR A 45 -8.10 1.70 -2.23
C THR A 45 -7.74 0.95 -3.52
N ASP A 46 -6.63 1.31 -4.16
CA ASP A 46 -6.19 0.73 -5.44
C ASP A 46 -5.73 -0.72 -5.26
N PHE A 47 -5.37 -1.09 -4.02
CA PHE A 47 -4.94 -2.44 -3.64
C PHE A 47 -6.07 -3.24 -2.96
N GLY A 48 -7.32 -2.81 -3.11
CA GLY A 48 -8.50 -3.49 -2.56
C GLY A 48 -8.73 -3.19 -1.08
N GLY A 49 -8.21 -2.08 -0.56
CA GLY A 49 -8.52 -1.62 0.78
C GLY A 49 -9.95 -1.09 0.90
N VAL A 50 -10.63 -1.45 1.99
CA VAL A 50 -11.99 -0.98 2.32
C VAL A 50 -11.99 -0.28 3.68
N GLY A 51 -12.49 0.97 3.69
CA GLY A 51 -12.51 1.86 4.86
C GLY A 51 -13.73 1.72 5.78
N ASP A 52 -14.30 0.52 5.90
CA ASP A 52 -15.55 0.22 6.66
C ASP A 52 -15.32 0.01 8.18
N GLY A 53 -14.08 -0.17 8.61
CA GLY A 53 -13.69 -0.49 9.98
C GLY A 53 -13.86 -1.96 10.38
N THR A 54 -14.34 -2.80 9.46
CA THR A 54 -14.62 -4.23 9.70
C THR A 54 -13.80 -5.15 8.81
N THR A 55 -13.48 -4.72 7.60
CA THR A 55 -12.69 -5.47 6.64
C THR A 55 -11.22 -5.47 7.04
N LEU A 56 -10.61 -6.67 7.08
CA LEU A 56 -9.19 -6.81 7.39
C LEU A 56 -8.31 -6.47 6.17
N ASN A 57 -7.73 -5.27 6.20
CA ASN A 57 -6.94 -4.67 5.12
C ASN A 57 -5.46 -5.09 5.10
N THR A 58 -5.03 -6.07 5.91
CA THR A 58 -3.62 -6.49 5.99
C THR A 58 -3.05 -6.89 4.62
N LYS A 59 -3.86 -7.56 3.79
CA LYS A 59 -3.46 -7.95 2.44
C LYS A 59 -3.31 -6.75 1.50
N ALA A 60 -4.21 -5.77 1.61
CA ALA A 60 -4.14 -4.53 0.83
C ALA A 60 -2.89 -3.72 1.19
N PHE A 61 -2.58 -3.58 2.49
CA PHE A 61 -1.34 -2.94 2.95
C PHE A 61 -0.10 -3.67 2.42
N LYS A 62 -0.08 -5.00 2.50
CA LYS A 62 1.05 -5.78 1.99
C LYS A 62 1.23 -5.60 0.47
N ALA A 63 0.14 -5.71 -0.30
CA ALA A 63 0.20 -5.52 -1.75
C ALA A 63 0.66 -4.11 -2.13
N ALA A 64 0.18 -3.08 -1.42
CA ALA A 64 0.59 -1.71 -1.62
C ALA A 64 2.08 -1.50 -1.35
N ILE A 65 2.59 -2.03 -0.23
CA ILE A 65 4.01 -1.92 0.14
C ILE A 65 4.88 -2.71 -0.83
N ASP A 66 4.50 -3.93 -1.21
CA ASP A 66 5.23 -4.74 -2.17
C ASP A 66 5.34 -4.03 -3.53
N HIS A 67 4.23 -3.44 -4.02
CA HIS A 67 4.24 -2.65 -5.25
C HIS A 67 5.10 -1.39 -5.13
N LEU A 68 4.98 -0.63 -4.04
CA LEU A 68 5.70 0.62 -3.84
C LEU A 68 7.18 0.42 -3.50
N SER A 69 7.59 -0.81 -3.16
CA SER A 69 8.98 -1.17 -2.85
C SER A 69 9.92 -1.06 -4.04
N GLN A 70 9.39 -1.22 -5.26
CA GLN A 70 10.19 -1.11 -6.47
C GLN A 70 10.75 0.30 -6.70
N PHE A 71 10.15 1.32 -6.05
CA PHE A 71 10.55 2.72 -6.18
C PHE A 71 11.50 3.20 -5.07
N ALA A 72 12.01 2.29 -4.23
CA ALA A 72 12.89 2.65 -3.12
C ALA A 72 14.18 3.38 -3.58
N SER A 73 14.70 3.03 -4.75
CA SER A 73 15.89 3.64 -5.36
C SER A 73 15.63 5.01 -5.97
N ASP A 74 14.38 5.33 -6.32
CA ASP A 74 13.99 6.51 -7.10
C ASP A 74 13.55 7.68 -6.20
N GLY A 75 14.18 7.80 -5.03
CA GLY A 75 13.76 8.75 -4.00
C GLY A 75 12.57 8.27 -3.18
N GLY A 76 12.14 7.02 -3.35
CA GLY A 76 11.14 6.34 -2.54
C GLY A 76 9.69 6.65 -2.90
N SER A 77 8.78 6.17 -2.07
CA SER A 77 7.36 6.08 -2.39
C SER A 77 6.44 6.54 -1.27
N GLN A 78 5.20 6.85 -1.64
CA GLN A 78 4.14 7.23 -0.70
C GLN A 78 2.90 6.35 -0.87
N LEU A 79 2.31 5.91 0.24
CA LEU A 79 1.00 5.29 0.29
C LEU A 79 0.01 6.23 0.95
N TYR A 80 -1.05 6.59 0.22
CA TYR A 80 -2.14 7.43 0.67
C TYR A 80 -3.27 6.57 1.27
N VAL A 81 -3.70 6.90 2.49
CA VAL A 81 -4.85 6.27 3.16
C VAL A 81 -6.00 7.29 3.23
N PRO A 82 -7.09 7.08 2.46
CA PRO A 82 -8.22 8.01 2.43
C PRO A 82 -9.00 8.04 3.76
N PRO A 83 -9.93 9.02 3.92
CA PRO A 83 -10.90 9.02 5.00
C PRO A 83 -11.57 7.66 5.20
N GLY A 84 -11.73 7.23 6.45
CA GLY A 84 -12.39 5.95 6.75
C GLY A 84 -11.75 5.21 7.92
N LYS A 85 -12.32 4.05 8.25
CA LYS A 85 -11.81 3.17 9.31
C LYS A 85 -11.15 1.96 8.68
N TRP A 86 -9.88 1.74 8.99
CA TRP A 86 -9.05 0.76 8.31
C TRP A 86 -8.57 -0.29 9.29
N LEU A 87 -9.31 -1.38 9.42
CA LEU A 87 -8.89 -2.52 10.24
C LEU A 87 -7.73 -3.23 9.56
N THR A 88 -6.60 -3.37 10.27
CA THR A 88 -5.40 -4.00 9.74
C THR A 88 -4.66 -4.78 10.82
N GLY A 89 -3.95 -5.82 10.40
CA GLY A 89 -2.98 -6.54 11.21
C GLY A 89 -1.66 -5.80 11.32
N SER A 90 -0.67 -6.44 11.94
CA SER A 90 0.71 -5.94 11.87
C SER A 90 1.25 -6.06 10.43
N PHE A 91 1.97 -5.05 9.97
CA PHE A 91 2.67 -5.03 8.69
C PHE A 91 4.00 -4.29 8.84
N ASN A 92 4.98 -4.66 8.02
CA ASN A 92 6.30 -4.06 8.04
C ASN A 92 6.41 -2.96 6.99
N LEU A 93 6.91 -1.80 7.40
CA LEU A 93 7.28 -0.74 6.47
C LEU A 93 8.68 -1.00 5.91
N ILE A 94 8.93 -0.45 4.72
CA ILE A 94 10.22 -0.50 4.03
C ILE A 94 10.93 0.86 4.11
N SER A 95 12.22 0.87 3.76
CA SER A 95 13.01 2.11 3.67
C SER A 95 12.47 3.05 2.58
N HIS A 96 12.70 4.35 2.77
CA HIS A 96 12.25 5.40 1.85
C HIS A 96 10.75 5.39 1.54
N PHE A 97 9.92 4.95 2.50
CA PHE A 97 8.48 4.88 2.36
C PHE A 97 7.78 5.93 3.22
N THR A 98 6.71 6.53 2.71
CA THR A 98 5.87 7.49 3.45
C THR A 98 4.44 6.94 3.53
N LEU A 99 3.95 6.64 4.73
CA LEU A 99 2.55 6.33 4.95
C LEU A 99 1.80 7.62 5.29
N PHE A 100 0.96 8.11 4.39
CA PHE A 100 0.17 9.31 4.60
C PHE A 100 -1.26 8.94 5.01
N LEU A 101 -1.69 9.43 6.17
CA LEU A 101 -3.05 9.27 6.66
C LEU A 101 -3.79 10.59 6.48
N HIS A 102 -4.93 10.54 5.80
CA HIS A 102 -5.84 11.67 5.79
C HIS A 102 -6.33 12.00 7.21
N LYS A 103 -6.70 13.26 7.48
CA LYS A 103 -7.17 13.74 8.79
C LYS A 103 -8.33 12.92 9.39
N ASP A 104 -9.15 12.33 8.53
CA ASP A 104 -10.33 11.52 8.88
C ASP A 104 -10.09 10.01 8.73
N ALA A 105 -8.82 9.60 8.55
CA ALA A 105 -8.43 8.20 8.49
C ALA A 105 -8.11 7.66 9.88
N VAL A 106 -8.72 6.53 10.24
CA VAL A 106 -8.50 5.83 11.51
C VAL A 106 -7.95 4.45 11.23
N LEU A 107 -6.70 4.18 11.59
CA LEU A 107 -6.14 2.83 11.56
C LEU A 107 -6.58 2.06 12.81
N LEU A 108 -7.27 0.95 12.61
CA LEU A 108 -7.69 0.05 13.68
C LEU A 108 -6.76 -1.17 13.69
N ALA A 109 -6.09 -1.41 14.81
CA ALA A 109 -5.23 -2.58 14.96
C ALA A 109 -6.05 -3.82 15.37
N SER A 110 -5.93 -4.90 14.61
CA SER A 110 -6.59 -6.17 14.92
C SER A 110 -5.98 -6.84 16.16
N GLN A 111 -6.81 -7.08 17.17
CA GLN A 111 -6.40 -7.66 18.46
C GLN A 111 -5.94 -9.13 18.35
N VAL A 112 -6.44 -9.87 17.34
CA VAL A 112 -6.16 -11.31 17.17
C VAL A 112 -4.67 -11.58 16.91
N LEU A 113 -3.99 -10.66 16.22
CA LEU A 113 -2.54 -10.77 15.97
C LEU A 113 -1.70 -10.22 17.12
N ILE A 114 -2.18 -9.19 17.82
CA ILE A 114 -1.51 -8.65 19.03
C ILE A 114 -1.45 -9.72 20.13
N LEU A 115 -2.54 -10.45 20.36
CA LEU A 115 -2.53 -11.56 21.32
C LEU A 115 -1.61 -12.70 20.89
N SER A 116 -1.46 -12.95 19.60
CA SER A 116 -0.54 -13.99 19.08
C SER A 116 0.92 -13.60 19.26
N PHE A 117 1.27 -12.33 18.99
CA PHE A 117 2.62 -11.82 19.14
C PHE A 117 3.03 -11.69 20.61
N ILE A 118 2.13 -11.21 21.48
CA ILE A 118 2.34 -11.16 22.93
C ILE A 118 2.46 -12.59 23.50
N LYS A 119 1.60 -13.53 23.10
CA LYS A 119 1.73 -14.94 23.52
C LYS A 119 3.07 -15.55 23.09
N LEU A 120 3.58 -15.23 21.91
CA LEU A 120 4.88 -15.70 21.44
C LEU A 120 6.03 -15.09 22.26
N LEU A 121 6.04 -13.77 22.45
CA LEU A 121 7.03 -13.07 23.29
C LEU A 121 7.02 -13.57 24.74
N CYS A 122 5.83 -13.79 25.29
CA CYS A 122 5.62 -14.26 26.65
C CYS A 122 6.08 -15.72 26.83
N ARG A 123 5.92 -16.57 25.79
CA ARG A 123 6.47 -17.94 25.76
C ARG A 123 8.01 -17.95 25.75
N THR A 124 8.63 -17.06 24.99
CA THR A 124 10.10 -16.99 24.89
C THR A 124 10.75 -16.37 26.14
N LEU A 125 10.06 -15.44 26.81
CA LEU A 125 10.56 -14.75 28.01
C LEU A 125 10.10 -15.39 29.34
N GLY A 126 9.28 -16.44 29.33
CA GLY A 126 8.81 -17.11 30.54
C GLY A 126 7.84 -16.29 31.41
N LEU A 127 7.23 -15.22 30.86
CA LEU A 127 6.38 -14.27 31.60
C LEU A 127 4.90 -14.66 31.64
N LEU A 128 4.54 -15.90 31.27
CA LEU A 128 3.14 -16.37 31.11
C LEU A 128 2.27 -16.15 32.36
N GLN A 129 2.89 -16.10 33.53
CA GLN A 129 2.20 -15.86 34.80
C GLN A 129 1.60 -14.44 34.92
N TYR A 130 2.13 -13.45 34.18
CA TYR A 130 1.62 -12.07 34.20
C TYR A 130 0.39 -11.83 33.31
N MET A 131 0.16 -12.69 32.30
CA MET A 131 -1.01 -12.56 31.43
C MET A 131 -2.32 -13.04 32.09
N TYR A 132 -2.24 -13.93 33.08
CA TYR A 132 -3.43 -14.46 33.78
C TYR A 132 -4.09 -13.46 34.75
N SER A 133 -3.45 -12.32 35.03
CA SER A 133 -3.97 -11.31 35.96
C SER A 133 -4.74 -10.17 35.28
N PHE A 134 -4.90 -10.21 33.94
CA PHE A 134 -5.52 -9.15 33.14
C PHE A 134 -6.80 -9.61 32.40
N THR A 135 -7.37 -10.75 32.76
CA THR A 135 -8.70 -11.18 32.26
C THR A 135 -9.80 -10.71 33.21
#